data_AF-R5Y8R1-F1
#
_entry.id   AF-R5Y8R1-F1
#
_cell.length_a   1.000
_cell.length_b   1.000
_cell.length_c   1.000
_cell.angle_alpha   90.00
_cell.angle_beta   90.00
_cell.angle_gamma   90.00
#
_symmetry.space_group_name_H-M   'P 1'
#
loop_
_entity.id
_entity.type
_entity.pdbx_description
1 polymer ?
#
loop_
_entity_poly.entity_id
_entity_poly.type
_entity_poly.pdbx_seq_one_letter_code
_entity_poly.pdbx_strand_id
1 'polypeptide(L)'
;MKNAKKNKHLSFEDRCVIEEFLNHGYNFSQIANRISKYRTTIARDVRNHRYLRTTNSCNNQPCCFEDKPPYVCNGCSKFTSCKKIRYSYSHDIAYNEYKQNLILKLTHKNDLLRSFYFN
;
A
#
# COMPACT_ATOMS: atom_id res chain seq x y z
N MET A 1 -3.37 9.56 30.07
CA MET A 1 -4.35 9.05 29.08
C MET A 1 -3.91 7.66 28.65
N LYS A 2 -4.78 6.65 28.73
CA LYS A 2 -4.42 5.24 28.50
C LYS A 2 -3.87 5.06 27.08
N ASN A 3 -2.62 4.62 26.97
CA ASN A 3 -1.96 4.34 25.70
C ASN A 3 -2.57 3.05 25.13
N ALA A 4 -3.67 3.17 24.39
CA ALA A 4 -4.27 2.06 23.67
C ALA A 4 -3.19 1.44 22.78
N LYS A 5 -3.03 0.12 22.88
CA LYS A 5 -1.99 -0.65 22.18
C LYS A 5 -2.09 -0.34 20.68
N LYS A 6 -1.28 0.60 20.17
CA LYS A 6 -1.32 1.01 18.77
C LYS A 6 -0.92 -0.20 17.94
N ASN A 7 -1.87 -0.77 17.20
CA ASN A 7 -1.59 -1.85 16.27
C ASN A 7 -0.44 -1.41 15.35
N LYS A 8 0.64 -2.21 15.35
CA LYS A 8 1.86 -1.93 14.57
C LYS A 8 1.58 -1.92 13.06
N HIS A 9 0.51 -2.59 12.65
CA HIS A 9 0.08 -2.73 11.26
C HIS A 9 -1.11 -1.80 10.97
N LEU A 10 -1.28 -1.47 9.69
CA LEU A 10 -2.50 -0.84 9.21
C LEU A 10 -3.63 -1.88 9.22
N SER A 11 -4.82 -1.50 9.67
CA SER A 11 -6.01 -2.35 9.58
C SER A 11 -6.58 -2.37 8.16
N PHE A 12 -7.71 -3.04 7.97
CA PHE A 12 -8.47 -2.95 6.71
C PHE A 12 -9.05 -1.53 6.55
N GLU A 13 -9.70 -1.03 7.60
CA GLU A 13 -10.31 0.31 7.64
C GLU A 13 -9.28 1.42 7.41
N ASP A 14 -8.07 1.29 7.99
CA ASP A 14 -6.97 2.22 7.74
C ASP A 14 -6.66 2.32 6.24
N ARG A 15 -6.69 1.18 5.51
CA ARG A 15 -6.41 1.13 4.08
C ARG A 15 -7.57 1.67 3.24
N CYS A 16 -8.82 1.46 3.65
CA CYS A 16 -9.98 2.09 3.02
C CYS A 16 -9.83 3.63 3.05
N VAL A 17 -9.50 4.19 4.22
CA VAL A 17 -9.30 5.64 4.38
C VAL A 17 -8.10 6.13 3.56
N ILE A 18 -6.99 5.37 3.52
CA ILE A 18 -5.84 5.70 2.68
C ILE A 18 -6.26 5.79 1.21
N GLU A 19 -6.96 4.79 0.68
CA GLU A 19 -7.41 4.80 -0.72
C GLU A 19 -8.34 5.99 -1.00
N GLU A 20 -9.35 6.21 -0.17
CA GLU A 20 -10.29 7.32 -0.31
C GLU A 20 -9.53 8.65 -0.38
N PHE A 21 -8.60 8.89 0.54
CA PHE A 21 -7.85 10.14 0.59
C PHE A 21 -6.88 10.28 -0.59
N LEU A 22 -6.27 9.19 -1.05
CA LEU A 22 -5.44 9.19 -2.26
C LEU A 22 -6.26 9.53 -3.52
N ASN A 23 -7.49 9.03 -3.62
CA ASN A 23 -8.41 9.35 -4.72
C ASN A 23 -8.76 10.85 -4.75
N HIS A 24 -8.80 11.50 -3.59
CA HIS A 24 -9.03 12.95 -3.45
C HIS A 24 -7.74 13.80 -3.47
N GLY A 25 -6.57 13.19 -3.67
CA GLY A 25 -5.30 13.92 -3.81
C GLY A 25 -4.69 14.44 -2.50
N TYR A 26 -5.12 13.94 -1.34
CA TYR A 26 -4.52 14.30 -0.05
C TYR A 26 -3.10 13.75 0.08
N ASN A 27 -2.23 14.47 0.80
CA ASN A 27 -0.86 14.04 1.07
C ASN A 27 -0.76 13.11 2.29
N PHE A 28 0.36 12.39 2.41
CA PHE A 28 0.54 11.41 3.50
C PHE A 28 0.47 11.99 4.91
N SER A 29 0.79 13.27 5.13
CA SER A 29 0.67 13.90 6.44
C SER A 29 -0.79 14.12 6.83
N GLN A 30 -1.64 14.52 5.88
CA GLN A 30 -3.07 14.67 6.10
C GLN A 30 -3.72 13.31 6.41
N ILE A 31 -3.36 12.27 5.63
CA ILE A 31 -3.84 10.91 5.86
C ILE A 31 -3.38 10.40 7.23
N ALA A 32 -2.10 10.59 7.57
CA ALA A 32 -1.52 10.22 8.87
C ALA A 32 -2.31 10.78 10.06
N ASN A 33 -2.67 12.07 9.98
CA ASN A 33 -3.45 12.73 11.00
C ASN A 33 -4.87 12.12 11.10
N ARG A 34 -5.49 11.79 9.97
CA ARG A 34 -6.84 11.23 9.91
C ARG A 34 -6.96 9.86 10.59
N ILE A 35 -6.00 8.96 10.36
CA ILE A 35 -6.02 7.58 10.89
C ILE A 35 -5.10 7.38 12.12
N SER A 36 -4.48 8.46 12.63
CA SER A 36 -3.55 8.42 13.77
C SER A 36 -2.38 7.44 13.60
N LYS A 37 -1.80 7.40 12.39
CA LYS A 37 -0.62 6.57 12.02
C LYS A 37 0.54 7.45 11.56
N TYR A 38 1.74 6.87 11.49
CA TYR A 38 2.91 7.59 10.95
C TYR A 38 2.82 7.73 9.43
N ARG A 39 3.15 8.92 8.90
CA ARG A 39 3.22 9.18 7.45
C ARG A 39 4.13 8.20 6.70
N THR A 40 5.20 7.73 7.34
CA THR A 40 6.16 6.77 6.75
C THR A 40 5.57 5.37 6.67
N THR A 41 4.70 4.99 7.61
CA THR A 41 3.95 3.73 7.54
C THR A 41 3.02 3.73 6.34
N ILE A 42 2.29 4.83 6.12
CA ILE A 42 1.39 4.99 4.97
C ILE A 42 2.19 4.98 3.67
N ALA A 43 3.25 5.78 3.57
CA ALA A 43 4.10 5.84 2.38
C ALA A 43 4.66 4.46 1.98
N ARG A 44 5.07 3.66 2.96
CA ARG A 44 5.58 2.31 2.74
C ARG A 44 4.48 1.34 2.30
N ASP A 45 3.31 1.38 2.93
CA ASP A 45 2.17 0.54 2.54
C ASP A 45 1.75 0.84 1.10
N VAL A 46 1.60 2.11 0.75
CA VAL A 46 1.26 2.55 -0.61
C VAL A 46 2.32 2.13 -1.62
N ARG A 47 3.61 2.33 -1.32
CA ARG A 47 4.69 1.95 -2.24
C ARG A 47 4.79 0.43 -2.44
N ASN A 48 4.59 -0.36 -1.39
CA ASN A 48 4.73 -1.81 -1.43
C ASN A 48 3.55 -2.52 -2.08
N HIS A 49 2.35 -1.95 -1.97
CA HIS A 49 1.10 -2.58 -2.42
C HIS A 49 0.44 -1.85 -3.60
N ARG A 50 1.17 -0.95 -4.27
CA ARG A 50 0.72 -0.37 -5.52
C ARG A 50 0.80 -1.41 -6.64
N TYR A 51 -0.18 -1.39 -7.54
CA TYR A 51 -0.20 -2.26 -8.70
C TYR A 51 -0.09 -1.44 -9.98
N LEU A 52 0.55 -2.03 -10.99
CA LEU A 52 0.64 -1.45 -12.32
C LEU A 52 -0.76 -1.45 -12.95
N ARG A 53 -1.23 -0.29 -13.42
CA ARG A 53 -2.43 -0.24 -14.25
C ARG A 53 -2.04 -0.62 -15.67
N THR A 54 -2.48 -1.79 -16.11
CA THR A 54 -2.30 -2.26 -17.49
C THR A 54 -3.05 -1.35 -18.46
N THR A 55 -2.31 -0.80 -19.42
CA THR A 55 -2.90 -0.15 -20.60
C THR A 55 -2.16 -0.65 -21.82
N ASN A 56 -2.88 -1.15 -22.83
CA ASN A 56 -2.29 -1.66 -24.08
C ASN A 56 -1.55 -0.59 -24.89
N SER A 57 -1.67 0.69 -24.50
CA SER A 57 -1.13 1.85 -25.22
C SER A 57 -0.18 2.71 -24.38
N CYS A 58 0.47 2.15 -23.36
CA CYS A 58 1.48 2.91 -22.62
C CYS A 58 2.76 3.10 -23.42
N ASN A 59 3.35 4.29 -23.35
CA ASN A 59 4.56 4.66 -24.08
C ASN A 59 5.86 4.23 -23.35
N ASN A 60 5.79 3.26 -22.42
CA ASN A 60 6.89 2.78 -21.57
C ASN A 60 7.67 3.86 -20.78
N GLN A 61 7.12 5.07 -20.65
CA GLN A 61 7.72 6.14 -19.87
C GLN A 61 7.12 6.18 -18.45
N PRO A 62 7.92 6.45 -17.41
CA PRO A 62 7.45 6.53 -16.03
C PRO A 62 6.53 7.74 -15.82
N CYS A 63 5.45 7.56 -15.05
CA CYS A 63 4.59 8.66 -14.62
C CYS A 63 5.30 9.55 -13.58
N CYS A 64 4.85 10.80 -13.44
CA CYS A 64 5.40 11.76 -12.47
C CYS A 64 5.35 11.28 -11.01
N PHE A 65 4.47 10.34 -10.69
CA PHE A 65 4.31 9.76 -9.36
C PHE A 65 4.99 8.40 -9.20
N GLU A 66 5.85 7.96 -10.12
CA GLU A 66 6.53 6.67 -9.94
C GLU A 66 7.49 6.69 -8.75
N ASP A 67 8.34 7.73 -8.68
CA ASP A 67 9.35 7.88 -7.62
C ASP A 67 9.04 9.00 -6.62
N LYS A 68 7.94 9.72 -6.83
CA LYS A 68 7.53 10.84 -6.00
C LYS A 68 6.22 10.54 -5.28
N PRO A 69 6.05 10.98 -4.03
CA PRO A 69 4.76 10.88 -3.35
C PRO A 69 3.62 11.46 -4.21
N PRO A 70 2.44 10.82 -4.22
CA PRO A 70 2.04 9.69 -3.37
C PRO A 70 2.40 8.29 -3.91
N TYR A 71 3.32 8.17 -4.87
CA TYR A 71 3.74 6.91 -5.51
C TYR A 71 2.69 6.24 -6.42
N VAL A 72 1.50 6.84 -6.51
CA VAL A 72 0.33 6.32 -7.24
C VAL A 72 -0.44 7.46 -7.89
N CYS A 73 -1.26 7.13 -8.88
CA CYS A 73 -1.99 8.09 -9.70
C CYS A 73 -3.47 8.26 -9.31
N ASN A 74 -3.91 7.68 -8.19
CA ASN A 74 -5.31 7.70 -7.73
C ASN A 74 -5.99 9.07 -7.88
N GLY A 75 -5.41 10.14 -7.35
CA GLY A 75 -5.92 11.51 -7.46
C GLY A 75 -5.32 12.35 -8.60
N CYS A 76 -4.76 11.72 -9.63
CA CYS A 76 -4.12 12.46 -10.74
C CYS A 76 -5.17 13.08 -11.67
N SER A 77 -5.03 14.37 -12.01
CA SER A 77 -5.95 15.04 -12.96
C SER A 77 -5.91 14.45 -14.38
N LYS A 78 -4.78 13.83 -14.76
CA LYS A 78 -4.59 13.15 -16.04
C LYS A 78 -4.88 11.65 -15.95
N PHE A 79 -5.60 11.19 -14.92
CA PHE A 79 -5.80 9.76 -14.65
C PHE A 79 -6.40 9.00 -15.84
N THR A 80 -7.29 9.60 -16.62
CA THR A 80 -7.92 8.92 -17.77
C THR A 80 -7.10 8.99 -19.06
N SER A 81 -6.31 10.05 -19.25
CA SER A 81 -5.62 10.37 -20.51
C SER A 81 -4.12 10.11 -20.52
N CYS A 82 -3.51 9.84 -19.35
CA CYS A 82 -2.07 9.60 -19.24
C CYS A 82 -1.67 8.26 -19.87
N LYS A 83 -0.78 8.32 -20.87
CA LYS A 83 -0.18 7.15 -21.57
C LYS A 83 1.14 6.67 -20.95
N LYS A 84 1.47 7.10 -19.73
CA LYS A 84 2.70 6.70 -19.03
C LYS A 84 2.44 5.47 -18.16
N ILE A 85 3.50 4.73 -17.84
CA ILE A 85 3.49 3.66 -16.83
C ILE A 85 3.01 4.28 -15.52
N ARG A 86 1.91 3.76 -14.98
CA ARG A 86 1.24 4.34 -13.83
C ARG A 86 0.80 3.27 -12.86
N TYR A 87 0.93 3.61 -11.59
CA TYR A 87 0.55 2.76 -10.48
C TYR A 87 -0.72 3.29 -9.82
N SER A 88 -1.53 2.36 -9.31
CA SER A 88 -2.69 2.66 -8.47
C SER A 88 -2.58 1.94 -7.15
N TYR A 89 -3.25 2.47 -6.14
CA TYR A 89 -3.47 1.83 -4.85
C TYR A 89 -4.93 1.40 -4.72
N SER A 90 -5.17 0.22 -4.14
CA SER A 90 -6.49 -0.31 -3.83
C SER A 90 -6.43 -1.00 -2.48
N HIS A 91 -7.34 -0.68 -1.57
CA HIS A 91 -7.32 -1.14 -0.18
C HIS A 91 -7.47 -2.67 -0.09
N ASP A 92 -8.30 -3.26 -0.95
CA ASP A 92 -8.54 -4.70 -1.06
C ASP A 92 -7.28 -5.44 -1.50
N ILE A 93 -6.60 -4.98 -2.56
CA ILE A 93 -5.34 -5.55 -3.03
C ILE A 93 -4.29 -5.47 -1.94
N ALA A 94 -4.09 -4.29 -1.36
CA ALA A 94 -3.09 -4.08 -0.31
C ALA A 94 -3.33 -4.93 0.94
N TYR A 95 -4.58 -5.04 1.37
CA TYR A 95 -4.93 -5.85 2.53
C TYR A 95 -4.78 -7.35 2.26
N ASN A 96 -5.20 -7.81 1.08
CA ASN A 96 -5.09 -9.21 0.69
C ASN A 96 -3.61 -9.62 0.55
N GLU A 97 -2.78 -8.82 -0.11
CA GLU A 97 -1.34 -9.04 -0.18
C GLU A 97 -0.68 -9.06 1.20
N TYR A 98 -1.05 -8.13 2.09
CA TYR A 98 -0.56 -8.13 3.47
C TYR A 98 -0.91 -9.45 4.19
N LYS A 99 -2.16 -9.93 4.07
CA LYS A 99 -2.59 -11.21 4.64
C LYS A 99 -1.82 -12.39 4.06
N GLN A 100 -1.68 -12.46 2.75
CA GLN A 100 -0.94 -13.54 2.09
C GLN A 100 0.52 -13.57 2.56
N ASN A 101 1.18 -12.42 2.60
CA ASN A 101 2.54 -12.30 3.10
C ASN A 101 2.67 -12.70 4.58
N LEU A 102 1.64 -12.44 5.40
CA LEU A 102 1.62 -12.89 6.79
C LEU A 102 1.52 -14.42 6.87
N ILE A 103 0.64 -15.03 6.09
CA ILE A 103 0.47 -16.50 6.03
C ILE A 103 1.77 -17.16 5.58
N LEU A 104 2.37 -16.70 4.47
CA LEU A 104 3.62 -17.24 3.93
C LEU A 104 4.78 -17.20 4.94
N LYS A 105 4.86 -16.13 5.75
CA LYS A 105 5.87 -16.03 6.81
C LYS A 105 5.64 -17.03 7.94
N LEU A 106 4.37 -17.29 8.29
CA LEU A 106 4.01 -18.24 9.33
C LEU A 106 4.27 -19.68 8.87
N THR A 107 3.91 -20.02 7.62
CA THR A 107 4.16 -21.36 7.06
C THR A 107 5.65 -21.65 7.02
N HIS A 108 6.45 -20.76 6.43
CA HIS A 108 7.90 -20.93 6.36
C HIS A 108 8.55 -21.05 7.74
N LYS A 109 8.09 -20.28 8.74
CA LYS A 109 8.59 -20.38 10.11
C LYS A 109 8.26 -21.74 10.73
N ASN A 110 7.06 -22.26 10.50
CA ASN A 110 6.66 -23.58 11.00
C ASN A 110 7.46 -24.70 10.31
N ASP A 111 7.72 -24.57 9.01
CA ASP A 111 8.53 -25.54 8.25
C ASP A 111 9.97 -25.58 8.78
N LEU A 112 10.58 -24.43 9.01
CA LEU A 112 11.91 -24.34 9.63
C LEU A 112 11.94 -24.96 11.03
N LEU A 113 10.96 -24.66 11.88
CA LEU A 113 10.86 -25.26 13.22
C LEU A 113 10.76 -26.78 13.12
N ARG A 114 9.92 -27.30 12.21
CA ARG A 114 9.78 -28.75 12.01
C ARG A 114 11.10 -29.39 11.59
N SER A 115 11.86 -28.77 10.69
CA SER A 115 13.18 -29.27 10.28
C SER A 115 14.23 -29.22 11.41
N PHE A 116 14.11 -28.31 12.36
CA PHE A 116 15.01 -28.20 13.51
C PHE A 116 14.68 -29.17 14.66
N TYR A 117 13.41 -29.53 14.86
CA TYR A 117 12.97 -30.36 15.99
C TYR A 117 12.73 -31.84 15.64
N PHE A 118 12.69 -32.19 14.35
CA PHE A 118 12.51 -33.58 13.89
C PHE A 118 13.77 -34.15 13.18
N ASN A 119 14.94 -33.58 13.46
CA ASN A 119 16.25 -34.22 13.23
C ASN A 119 16.88 -34.55 14.58
#